data_AF-A0A538KNI4-F1
#
_entry.id   AF-A0A538KNI4-F1
#
_cell.length_a   1.000
_cell.length_b   1.000
_cell.length_c   1.000
_cell.angle_alpha   90.00
_cell.angle_beta   90.00
_cell.angle_gamma   90.00
#
_symmetry.space_group_name_H-M   'P 1'
#
loop_
_entity.id
_entity.type
_entity.pdbx_description
1 polymer ?
#
loop_
_entity_poly.entity_id
_entity_poly.type
_entity_poly.pdbx_seq_one_letter_code
_entity_poly.pdbx_strand_id
1 'polypeptide(L)'
;MDRAELLSRVQTHIRRLELIPPGGDVTVLVSGGADSTCAWHVLSELGYRVSAIHVNHGLRGEEAKEDARFCRELMGAEIVDGLGSPGVACDVGIEGAAASPVRPGPTEKDLREIRYGFATDRLRATGHTASDQVETVLYRLVTSGRPTGIKPKREDGVVRPLLPVWRDETEAYCRAHGLDYRTDSTNRDTTRGLIRERILPLLREIHPAADDNLLRALEQRPTLQPALAELIGSTAGSRRLDLGNGVQLVREYDRAWLERGPVALEGAVRWGDWTIESELTGLKVRGWRPGDRLAGRHKKIQDVFVDAKIPRSEREAWPLVVRGREVIAVPGVIEADGVHAVRVGDDSAEGGKFPNEIVGRAEMRGATDPIPPVIASRRRSGMQTELESAVGEILIDKEALSARIAELGAEISVDYEGRDLLLIGVLKGAVFFMADLMRKLTIPCEVDFMAISSYGASTDSSGVVRILKDLDINIEGRHVLVVEDIIDSGLTLSYLMRNLESREPATLEVCALLTKPDRREMEVPVRYVGFEIPNRFVIGYGLDFGERYRNLPYVAVLSDDALPEGI
;
A
#
# COMPACT_ATOMS: atom_id res chain seq x y z
N MET A 1 5.68 31.28 2.96
CA MET A 1 4.80 30.39 3.74
C MET A 1 3.69 31.22 4.34
N ASP A 2 2.45 30.74 4.30
CA ASP A 2 1.34 31.45 4.92
C ASP A 2 1.36 31.23 6.44
N ARG A 3 1.42 32.33 7.21
CA ARG A 3 1.34 32.33 8.68
C ARG A 3 0.12 31.55 9.15
N ALA A 4 -1.02 31.70 8.48
CA ALA A 4 -2.26 31.05 8.86
C ALA A 4 -2.16 29.52 8.75
N GLU A 5 -1.43 29.01 7.76
CA GLU A 5 -1.26 27.59 7.52
C GLU A 5 -0.44 26.90 8.61
N LEU A 6 0.70 27.48 9.01
CA LEU A 6 1.54 26.94 10.08
C LEU A 6 0.79 26.94 11.42
N LEU A 7 0.14 28.06 11.76
CA LEU A 7 -0.68 28.16 12.97
C LEU A 7 -1.80 27.12 12.98
N SER A 8 -2.49 26.95 11.86
CA SER A 8 -3.56 25.96 11.70
C SER A 8 -3.07 24.53 11.87
N ARG A 9 -1.92 24.17 11.28
CA ARG A 9 -1.30 22.83 11.43
C ARG A 9 -0.93 22.54 12.87
N VAL A 10 -0.28 23.49 13.56
CA VAL A 10 0.09 23.35 14.97
C VAL A 10 -1.16 23.26 15.86
N GLN A 11 -2.15 24.13 15.65
CA GLN A 11 -3.40 24.11 16.42
C GLN A 11 -4.17 22.81 16.23
N THR A 12 -4.27 22.33 14.99
CA THR A 12 -4.92 21.05 14.66
C THR A 12 -4.20 19.90 15.36
N HIS A 13 -2.86 19.89 15.35
CA HIS A 13 -2.07 18.87 16.02
C HIS A 13 -2.26 18.88 17.54
N ILE A 14 -2.24 20.06 18.17
CA ILE A 14 -2.48 20.22 19.61
C ILE A 14 -3.87 19.72 19.99
N ARG A 15 -4.91 20.10 19.24
CA ARG A 15 -6.29 19.70 19.50
C ARG A 15 -6.51 18.21 19.31
N ARG A 16 -6.03 17.65 18.19
CA ARG A 16 -6.20 16.23 17.84
C ARG A 16 -5.59 15.31 18.89
N LEU A 17 -4.47 15.70 19.49
CA LEU A 17 -3.74 14.86 20.46
C LEU A 17 -3.88 15.36 21.91
N GLU A 18 -4.76 16.34 22.15
CA GLU A 18 -5.00 16.94 23.47
C GLU A 18 -3.67 17.27 24.21
N LEU A 19 -2.75 17.90 23.47
CA LEU A 19 -1.41 18.19 23.99
C LEU A 19 -1.48 19.25 25.09
N ILE A 20 -2.22 20.33 24.83
CA ILE A 20 -2.36 21.48 25.71
C ILE A 20 -3.86 21.79 25.81
N PRO A 21 -4.44 21.91 27.02
CA PRO A 21 -5.81 22.35 27.19
C PRO A 21 -6.05 23.71 26.54
N PRO A 22 -7.20 23.98 25.90
CA PRO A 22 -7.50 25.28 25.29
C PRO A 22 -7.30 26.44 26.28
N GLY A 23 -6.46 27.42 25.94
CA GLY A 23 -6.13 28.55 26.81
C GLY A 23 -5.34 28.19 28.08
N GLY A 24 -4.85 26.95 28.18
CA GLY A 24 -4.09 26.45 29.32
C GLY A 24 -2.67 27.02 29.40
N ASP A 25 -2.03 26.74 30.53
CA ASP A 25 -0.64 27.12 30.80
C ASP A 25 0.34 26.12 30.20
N VAL A 26 1.42 26.62 29.60
CA VAL A 26 2.49 25.79 29.04
C VAL A 26 3.84 26.48 29.19
N THR A 27 4.83 25.72 29.68
CA THR A 27 6.21 26.19 29.80
C THR A 27 7.06 25.66 28.65
N VAL A 28 7.56 26.53 27.79
CA VAL A 28 8.41 26.14 26.65
C VAL A 28 9.85 26.04 27.12
N LEU A 29 10.46 24.88 26.87
CA LEU A 29 11.89 24.66 27.11
C LEU A 29 12.67 25.23 25.92
N VAL A 30 13.23 26.42 26.10
CA VAL A 30 13.85 27.20 25.03
C VAL A 30 15.36 27.03 25.01
N SER A 31 15.92 26.74 23.84
CA SER A 31 17.38 26.66 23.64
C SER A 31 17.96 27.95 23.05
N GLY A 32 17.11 28.82 22.50
CA GLY A 32 17.51 30.02 21.75
C GLY A 32 17.60 29.78 20.24
N GLY A 33 17.45 28.53 19.79
CA GLY A 33 17.38 28.18 18.37
C GLY A 33 16.00 28.38 17.75
N ALA A 34 15.96 28.46 16.41
CA ALA A 34 14.76 28.76 15.62
C ALA A 34 13.52 27.95 16.03
N ASP A 35 13.67 26.63 16.18
CA ASP A 35 12.55 25.75 16.53
C ASP A 35 11.92 26.08 17.88
N SER A 36 12.77 26.40 18.89
CA SER A 36 12.30 26.73 20.23
C SER A 36 11.69 28.14 20.30
N THR A 37 12.26 29.09 19.56
CA THR A 37 11.72 30.45 19.41
C THR A 37 10.37 30.41 18.71
N CYS A 38 10.26 29.64 17.63
CA CYS A 38 9.01 29.41 16.90
C CYS A 38 7.96 28.77 17.82
N ALA A 39 8.31 27.75 18.60
CA ALA A 39 7.38 27.09 19.52
C ALA A 39 6.81 28.07 20.56
N TRP A 40 7.67 28.90 21.16
CA TRP A 40 7.27 29.93 22.11
C TRP A 40 6.31 30.96 21.50
N HIS A 41 6.66 31.47 20.32
CA HIS A 41 5.87 32.49 19.65
C HIS A 41 4.52 31.96 19.14
N VAL A 42 4.53 30.80 18.46
CA VAL A 42 3.31 30.17 17.91
C VAL A 42 2.31 29.83 19.00
N LEU A 43 2.76 29.31 20.15
CA LEU A 43 1.84 29.01 21.26
C LEU A 43 1.21 30.28 21.85
N SER A 44 1.98 31.37 21.91
CA SER A 44 1.46 32.67 22.36
C SER A 44 0.42 33.21 21.39
N GLU A 45 0.70 33.14 20.09
CA GLU A 45 -0.21 33.55 19.00
C GLU A 45 -1.50 32.73 18.95
N LEU A 46 -1.45 31.46 19.33
CA LEU A 46 -2.63 30.60 19.43
C LEU A 46 -3.46 30.84 20.70
N GLY A 47 -3.05 31.78 21.57
CA GLY A 47 -3.79 32.20 22.75
C GLY A 47 -3.56 31.35 24.01
N TYR A 48 -2.47 30.59 24.09
CA TYR A 48 -2.09 29.87 25.31
C TYR A 48 -1.33 30.80 26.28
N ARG A 49 -1.34 30.45 27.58
CA ARG A 49 -0.54 31.15 28.59
C ARG A 49 0.87 30.57 28.63
N VAL A 50 1.79 31.23 27.92
CA VAL A 50 3.13 30.71 27.68
C VAL A 50 4.14 31.31 28.68
N SER A 51 4.91 30.44 29.33
CA SER A 51 6.16 30.81 30.00
C SER A 51 7.35 30.12 29.33
N ALA A 52 8.57 30.58 29.59
CA ALA A 52 9.78 30.01 29.00
C ALA A 52 10.82 29.67 30.08
N ILE A 53 11.50 28.53 29.90
CA ILE A 53 12.64 28.12 30.72
C ILE A 53 13.80 27.77 29.80
N HIS A 54 14.98 28.33 30.08
CA HIS A 54 16.23 27.92 29.46
C HIS A 54 17.10 27.19 30.48
N VAL A 55 17.57 25.99 30.10
CA VAL A 55 18.50 25.22 30.92
C VAL A 55 19.91 25.48 30.44
N ASN A 56 20.66 26.23 31.23
CA ASN A 56 22.07 26.49 30.96
C ASN A 56 22.89 25.28 31.38
N HIS A 57 23.38 24.52 30.41
CA HIS A 57 24.19 23.33 30.65
C HIS A 57 25.66 23.65 31.00
N GLY A 58 26.10 24.91 30.86
CA GLY A 58 27.45 25.38 31.21
C GLY A 58 28.62 24.79 30.41
N LEU A 59 28.33 23.93 29.41
CA LEU A 59 29.33 23.22 28.62
C LEU A 59 30.11 24.09 27.63
N ARG A 60 29.61 25.29 27.28
CA ARG A 60 30.14 26.14 26.20
C ARG A 60 30.71 27.48 26.68
N GLY A 61 31.03 27.61 27.96
CA GLY A 61 31.64 28.83 28.51
C GLY A 61 30.81 30.09 28.23
N GLU A 62 31.37 31.05 27.48
CA GLU A 62 30.69 32.31 27.15
C GLU A 62 29.50 32.15 26.19
N GLU A 63 29.54 31.24 25.22
CA GLU A 63 28.41 31.02 24.30
C GLU A 63 27.14 30.58 25.04
N ALA A 64 27.28 29.72 26.06
CA ALA A 64 26.16 29.30 26.89
C ALA A 64 25.58 30.46 27.73
N LYS A 65 26.44 31.38 28.19
CA LYS A 65 26.00 32.60 28.91
C LYS A 65 25.28 33.57 27.97
N GLU A 66 25.70 33.64 26.71
CA GLU A 66 25.02 34.44 25.71
C GLU A 66 23.68 33.82 25.28
N ASP A 67 23.61 32.50 25.11
CA ASP A 67 22.35 31.78 24.85
C ASP A 67 21.33 32.04 25.96
N ALA A 68 21.76 31.98 27.22
CA ALA A 68 20.93 32.27 28.39
C ALA A 68 20.48 33.75 28.43
N ARG A 69 21.38 34.69 28.13
CA ARG A 69 21.02 36.12 28.02
C ARG A 69 20.00 36.35 26.91
N PHE A 70 20.24 35.78 25.74
CA PHE A 70 19.36 35.86 24.59
C PHE A 70 17.95 35.32 24.91
N CYS A 71 17.85 34.14 25.54
CA CYS A 71 16.56 33.57 25.91
C CYS A 71 15.82 34.42 26.96
N ARG A 72 16.55 35.03 27.89
CA ARG A 72 15.97 35.93 28.90
C ARG A 72 15.43 37.20 28.25
N GLU A 73 16.20 37.81 27.35
CA GLU A 73 15.85 39.09 26.71
C GLU A 73 14.70 38.94 25.71
N LEU A 74 14.73 37.91 24.85
CA LEU A 74 13.72 37.73 23.82
C LEU A 74 12.42 37.12 24.37
N MET A 75 12.53 36.10 25.23
CA MET A 75 11.40 35.24 25.62
C MET A 75 11.00 35.39 27.09
N GLY A 76 11.67 36.26 27.85
CA GLY A 76 11.46 36.38 29.29
C GLY A 76 11.79 35.09 30.05
N ALA A 77 12.70 34.27 29.52
CA ALA A 77 12.94 32.93 30.04
C ALA A 77 13.56 32.94 31.45
N GLU A 78 13.04 32.10 32.33
CA GLU A 78 13.70 31.73 33.57
C GLU A 78 14.95 30.89 33.24
N ILE A 79 16.10 31.27 33.80
CA ILE A 79 17.37 30.59 33.54
C ILE A 79 17.69 29.67 34.70
N VAL A 80 17.86 28.39 34.42
CA VAL A 80 18.16 27.37 35.42
C VAL A 80 19.50 26.70 35.08
N ASP A 81 20.35 26.53 36.09
CA ASP A 81 21.66 25.90 35.91
C ASP A 81 21.55 24.37 35.93
N GLY A 82 21.88 23.74 34.80
CA GLY A 82 21.87 22.28 34.64
C GLY A 82 23.00 21.56 35.36
N LEU A 83 24.05 22.29 35.78
CA LEU A 83 25.24 21.75 36.47
C LEU A 83 25.01 21.42 37.96
N GLY A 84 23.90 21.88 38.56
CA GLY A 84 23.59 21.67 39.98
C GLY A 84 22.67 20.48 40.29
N SER A 85 22.27 19.69 39.29
CA SER A 85 21.38 18.54 39.49
C SER A 85 22.13 17.33 40.06
N PRO A 86 21.55 16.56 41.02
CA PRO A 86 22.23 15.40 41.62
C PRO A 86 22.55 14.37 40.52
N GLY A 87 23.84 14.17 40.23
CA GLY A 87 24.31 13.24 39.20
C GLY A 87 25.34 13.82 38.22
N VAL A 88 25.52 15.14 38.18
CA VAL A 88 26.55 15.80 37.37
C VAL A 88 27.67 16.32 38.28
N ALA A 89 28.68 15.49 38.54
CA ALA A 89 29.93 15.97 39.10
C ALA A 89 30.74 16.63 37.97
N CYS A 90 30.67 17.94 37.86
CA CYS A 90 31.69 18.71 37.16
C CYS A 90 32.71 19.17 38.20
N ASP A 91 33.92 18.61 38.16
CA ASP A 91 35.05 19.23 38.83
C ASP A 91 35.25 20.61 38.21
N VAL A 92 34.76 21.64 38.90
CA VAL A 92 35.17 23.01 38.64
C VAL A 92 36.62 23.06 39.12
N GLY A 93 37.55 23.16 38.17
CA GLY A 93 38.99 23.12 38.44
C GLY A 93 39.37 24.08 39.56
N ILE A 94 39.68 23.52 40.73
CA ILE A 94 40.54 24.18 41.70
C ILE A 94 41.96 23.89 41.21
N GLU A 95 42.66 24.93 40.74
CA GLU A 95 44.08 24.85 40.43
C GLU A 95 44.84 24.34 41.66
N GLY A 96 45.41 23.13 41.57
CA GLY A 96 46.40 22.66 42.55
C GLY A 96 46.19 21.28 43.19
N ALA A 97 45.36 20.37 42.66
CA ALA A 97 45.30 18.99 43.17
C ALA A 97 45.44 17.95 42.05
N ALA A 98 46.20 16.90 42.35
CA ALA A 98 46.74 15.90 41.43
C ALA A 98 45.70 15.25 40.51
N ALA A 99 46.15 14.96 39.28
CA ALA A 99 45.42 14.35 38.18
C ALA A 99 44.50 13.19 38.60
N SER A 100 43.20 13.49 38.65
CA SER A 100 42.13 12.48 38.66
C SER A 100 41.77 12.12 37.21
N PRO A 101 41.31 10.88 36.93
CA PRO A 101 41.06 10.43 35.57
C PRO A 101 39.95 11.27 34.93
N VAL A 102 40.25 11.84 33.76
CA VAL A 102 39.32 12.63 32.94
C VAL A 102 38.06 11.80 32.69
N ARG A 103 36.96 12.14 33.38
CA ARG A 103 35.65 11.55 33.07
C ARG A 103 35.16 12.16 31.74
N PRO A 104 34.62 11.36 30.82
CA PRO A 104 34.00 11.90 29.61
C PRO A 104 32.86 12.86 30.00
N GLY A 105 32.74 13.96 29.25
CA GLY A 105 31.67 14.94 29.45
C GLY A 105 30.27 14.31 29.28
N PRO A 106 29.21 14.99 29.74
CA PRO A 106 27.85 14.47 29.68
C PRO A 106 27.40 14.20 28.24
N THR A 107 26.73 13.06 28.02
CA THR A 107 26.22 12.65 26.71
C THR A 107 24.98 13.47 26.32
N GLU A 108 24.60 13.46 25.03
CA GLU A 108 23.35 14.09 24.55
C GLU A 108 22.11 13.59 25.33
N LYS A 109 22.13 12.32 25.74
CA LYS A 109 21.09 11.71 26.56
C LYS A 109 21.06 12.33 27.95
N ASP A 110 22.21 12.50 28.60
CA ASP A 110 22.31 13.08 29.95
C ASP A 110 21.83 14.53 29.95
N LEU A 111 22.22 15.32 28.95
CA LEU A 111 21.76 16.71 28.79
C LEU A 111 20.26 16.80 28.54
N ARG A 112 19.71 15.85 27.80
CA ARG A 112 18.27 15.73 27.55
C ARG A 112 17.50 15.35 28.81
N GLU A 113 18.04 14.45 29.64
CA GLU A 113 17.42 14.06 30.91
C GLU A 113 17.43 15.23 31.91
N ILE A 114 18.55 15.94 32.04
CA ILE A 114 18.67 17.15 32.86
C ILE A 114 17.64 18.19 32.42
N ARG A 115 17.53 18.45 31.10
CA ARG A 115 16.58 19.43 30.56
C ARG A 115 15.13 19.10 30.91
N TYR A 116 14.77 17.82 30.94
CA TYR A 116 13.43 17.37 31.31
C TYR A 116 13.22 17.18 32.81
N GLY A 117 14.29 17.26 33.61
CA GLY A 117 14.22 17.20 35.07
C GLY A 117 13.68 18.48 35.72
N PHE A 118 13.64 19.60 34.99
CA PHE A 118 13.16 20.88 35.50
C PHE A 118 11.68 21.15 35.22
N ALA A 119 11.03 21.88 36.12
CA ALA A 119 9.60 22.26 36.05
C ALA A 119 8.66 21.07 35.86
N THR A 120 8.93 19.94 36.54
CA THR A 120 8.12 18.72 36.48
C THR A 120 6.72 18.88 37.07
N ASP A 121 6.48 19.95 37.83
CA ASP A 121 5.19 20.39 38.34
C ASP A 121 4.27 21.00 37.26
N ARG A 122 4.76 21.19 36.03
CA ARG A 122 4.05 21.91 34.95
C ARG A 122 4.10 21.17 33.61
N LEU A 123 3.14 21.51 32.74
CA LEU A 123 3.13 21.08 31.36
C LEU A 123 4.25 21.77 30.58
N ARG A 124 5.08 21.00 29.88
CA ARG A 124 6.28 21.52 29.21
C ARG A 124 6.26 21.27 27.71
N ALA A 125 6.52 22.27 26.90
CA ALA A 125 6.62 22.15 25.45
C ALA A 125 8.08 22.20 24.98
N THR A 126 8.38 21.51 23.89
CA THR A 126 9.72 21.54 23.25
C THR A 126 9.59 21.76 21.75
N GLY A 127 10.58 22.42 21.14
CA GLY A 127 10.63 22.68 19.70
C GLY A 127 11.10 21.49 18.87
N HIS A 128 10.62 20.27 19.13
CA HIS A 128 10.90 19.16 18.21
C HIS A 128 9.98 19.25 16.98
N THR A 129 10.58 19.09 15.81
CA THR A 129 9.97 19.24 14.47
C THR A 129 9.77 17.89 13.76
N ALA A 130 9.15 17.92 12.58
CA ALA A 130 9.09 16.79 11.65
C ALA A 130 10.49 16.32 11.22
N SER A 131 11.45 17.26 11.05
CA SER A 131 12.85 16.91 10.76
C SER A 131 13.46 16.06 11.89
N ASP A 132 13.18 16.38 13.16
CA ASP A 132 13.65 15.58 14.30
C ASP A 132 13.02 14.18 14.34
N GLN A 133 11.78 14.02 13.84
CA GLN A 133 11.15 12.72 13.68
C GLN A 133 11.88 11.86 12.67
N VAL A 134 12.17 12.41 11.49
CA VAL A 134 12.90 11.71 10.43
C VAL A 134 14.28 11.27 10.90
N GLU A 135 15.02 12.18 11.54
CA GLU A 135 16.30 11.87 12.16
C GLU A 135 16.13 10.71 13.16
N THR A 136 15.10 10.76 14.01
CA THR A 136 14.79 9.73 15.02
C THR A 136 14.46 8.37 14.42
N VAL A 137 13.66 8.33 13.36
CA VAL A 137 13.31 7.11 12.63
C VAL A 137 14.56 6.41 12.13
N LEU A 138 15.44 7.13 11.42
CA LEU A 138 16.67 6.57 10.87
C LEU A 138 17.59 6.05 11.96
N TYR A 139 17.81 6.83 13.00
CA TYR A 139 18.63 6.39 14.14
C TYR A 139 18.10 5.10 14.74
N ARG A 140 16.79 5.02 15.04
CA ARG A 140 16.22 3.84 15.69
C ARG A 140 16.11 2.64 14.77
N LEU A 141 15.96 2.86 13.47
CA LEU A 141 16.02 1.79 12.48
C LEU A 141 17.40 1.12 12.54
N VAL A 142 18.48 1.90 12.59
CA VAL A 142 19.85 1.38 12.66
C VAL A 142 20.19 0.80 14.03
N THR A 143 19.76 1.43 15.14
CA THR A 143 20.16 0.99 16.49
C THR A 143 19.26 -0.08 17.10
N SER A 144 18.03 -0.24 16.62
CA SER A 144 17.03 -1.15 17.23
C SER A 144 16.20 -1.95 16.23
N GLY A 145 16.41 -1.75 14.92
CA GLY A 145 15.65 -2.45 13.88
C GLY A 145 14.19 -2.02 13.76
N ARG A 146 13.75 -0.97 14.48
CA ARG A 146 12.34 -0.54 14.52
C ARG A 146 12.18 0.94 14.18
N PRO A 147 11.31 1.32 13.22
CA PRO A 147 11.05 2.71 12.89
C PRO A 147 10.09 3.33 13.93
N THR A 148 10.63 3.70 15.09
CA THR A 148 9.84 4.36 16.14
C THR A 148 10.19 5.84 16.23
N GLY A 149 9.18 6.66 16.53
CA GLY A 149 9.30 8.11 16.51
C GLY A 149 9.43 8.73 17.90
N ILE A 150 9.52 10.06 17.93
CA ILE A 150 9.41 10.84 19.14
C ILE A 150 7.92 10.92 19.53
N LYS A 151 7.57 10.55 20.77
CA LYS A 151 6.17 10.63 21.24
C LYS A 151 5.70 12.10 21.24
N PRO A 152 4.51 12.43 20.71
CA PRO A 152 3.96 13.80 20.79
C PRO A 152 3.72 14.28 22.23
N LYS A 153 3.29 13.37 23.11
CA LYS A 153 3.07 13.59 24.55
C LYS A 153 3.79 12.50 25.33
N ARG A 154 4.53 12.88 26.36
CA ARG A 154 5.16 11.96 27.32
C ARG A 154 4.36 11.92 28.61
N GLU A 155 4.51 10.82 29.33
CA GLU A 155 3.86 10.57 30.63
C GLU A 155 4.31 11.58 31.70
N ASP A 156 5.51 12.15 31.56
CA ASP A 156 6.04 13.20 32.43
C ASP A 156 5.50 14.60 32.10
N GLY A 157 4.55 14.75 31.18
CA GLY A 157 3.97 16.06 30.84
C GLY A 157 4.78 16.88 29.83
N VAL A 158 5.75 16.28 29.14
CA VAL A 158 6.43 16.93 28.00
C VAL A 158 5.65 16.73 26.69
N VAL A 159 5.29 17.82 26.03
CA VAL A 159 4.59 17.86 24.74
C VAL A 159 5.44 18.45 23.62
N ARG A 160 5.09 18.12 22.37
CA ARG A 160 5.84 18.52 21.17
C ARG A 160 4.91 19.10 20.10
N PRO A 161 4.49 20.36 20.24
CA PRO A 161 3.49 20.97 19.36
C PRO A 161 3.95 21.12 17.90
N LEU A 162 5.27 21.23 17.67
CA LEU A 162 5.86 21.46 16.35
C LEU A 162 6.19 20.19 15.55
N LEU A 163 5.85 19.00 16.05
CA LEU A 163 6.07 17.76 15.29
C LEU A 163 5.49 17.71 13.87
N PRO A 164 4.37 18.38 13.53
CA PRO A 164 3.89 18.39 12.15
C PRO A 164 4.59 19.42 11.27
N VAL A 165 5.54 20.21 11.77
CA VAL A 165 6.20 21.34 11.08
C VAL A 165 7.66 21.00 10.83
N TRP A 166 8.21 21.33 9.66
CA TRP A 166 9.62 21.11 9.31
C TRP A 166 10.52 22.26 9.78
N ARG A 167 11.83 21.99 9.93
CA ARG A 167 12.80 22.96 10.45
C ARG A 167 13.01 24.18 9.54
N ASP A 168 12.95 24.00 8.23
CA ASP A 168 12.98 25.11 7.28
C ASP A 168 11.73 26.01 7.41
N GLU A 169 10.58 25.44 7.78
CA GLU A 169 9.35 26.18 8.05
C GLU A 169 9.45 27.02 9.33
N THR A 170 10.05 26.49 10.40
CA THR A 170 10.26 27.24 11.66
C THR A 170 11.24 28.40 11.46
N GLU A 171 12.33 28.19 10.71
CA GLU A 171 13.28 29.24 10.34
C GLU A 171 12.65 30.31 9.45
N ALA A 172 11.84 29.91 8.46
CA ALA A 172 11.08 30.83 7.63
C ALA A 172 10.05 31.63 8.45
N TYR A 173 9.39 30.98 9.41
CA TYR A 173 8.44 31.62 10.32
C TYR A 173 9.12 32.69 11.19
N CYS A 174 10.24 32.36 11.83
CA CYS A 174 10.99 33.31 12.66
C CYS A 174 11.42 34.54 11.85
N ARG A 175 11.99 34.33 10.66
CA ARG A 175 12.38 35.43 9.76
C ARG A 175 11.19 36.32 9.36
N ALA A 176 10.05 35.72 9.04
CA ALA A 176 8.85 36.46 8.65
C ALA A 176 8.26 37.32 9.78
N HIS A 177 8.50 36.96 11.04
CA HIS A 177 8.00 37.68 12.22
C HIS A 177 9.06 38.56 12.88
N GLY A 178 10.26 38.69 12.28
CA GLY A 178 11.35 39.46 12.86
C GLY A 178 11.85 38.88 14.19
N LEU A 179 11.71 37.56 14.38
CA LEU A 179 12.19 36.87 15.57
C LEU A 179 13.64 36.43 15.32
N ASP A 180 14.55 37.04 16.07
CA ASP A 180 15.93 36.59 16.09
C ASP A 180 16.02 35.18 16.69
N TYR A 181 17.06 34.45 16.31
CA TYR A 181 17.41 33.16 16.89
C TYR A 181 18.91 32.90 16.73
N ARG A 182 19.45 32.07 17.61
CA ARG A 182 20.86 31.66 17.58
C ARG A 182 21.02 30.34 16.83
N THR A 183 22.13 30.19 16.12
CA THR A 183 22.48 28.95 15.40
C THR A 183 23.58 28.22 16.14
N ASP A 184 23.32 26.97 16.50
CA ASP A 184 24.22 26.14 17.29
C ASP A 184 25.31 25.51 16.41
N SER A 185 26.57 25.88 16.64
CA SER A 185 27.76 25.41 15.91
C SER A 185 28.19 23.98 16.27
N THR A 186 27.80 23.48 17.45
CA THR A 186 28.20 22.17 18.01
C THR A 186 27.34 20.99 17.57
N ASN A 187 26.24 21.21 16.86
CA ASN A 187 25.34 20.13 16.42
C ASN A 187 25.94 19.18 15.37
N ARG A 188 27.01 19.59 14.69
CA ARG A 188 27.60 18.84 13.55
C ARG A 188 28.24 17.51 13.96
N ASP A 189 28.89 17.47 15.11
CA ASP A 189 29.65 16.28 15.57
C ASP A 189 28.78 15.24 16.30
N THR A 190 27.45 15.45 16.34
CA THR A 190 26.51 14.50 16.95
C THR A 190 26.09 13.41 15.95
N THR A 191 25.63 12.25 16.44
CA THR A 191 25.03 11.22 15.57
C THR A 191 23.83 11.76 14.78
N ARG A 192 23.08 12.71 15.37
CA ARG A 192 22.00 13.44 14.71
C ARG A 192 22.51 14.35 13.59
N GLY A 193 23.60 15.06 13.84
CA GLY A 193 24.34 15.86 12.85
C GLY A 193 24.78 15.03 11.65
N LEU A 194 25.37 13.85 11.89
CA LEU A 194 25.76 12.91 10.83
C LEU A 194 24.58 12.51 9.94
N ILE A 195 23.43 12.16 10.55
CA ILE A 195 22.22 11.80 9.80
C ILE A 195 21.77 12.99 8.94
N ARG A 196 21.74 14.18 9.51
CA ARG A 196 21.25 15.40 8.85
C ARG A 196 22.14 15.85 7.70
N GLU A 197 23.45 15.89 7.90
CA GLU A 197 24.39 16.51 6.95
C GLU A 197 24.89 15.53 5.89
N ARG A 198 24.88 14.21 6.16
CA ARG A 198 25.41 13.21 5.22
C ARG A 198 24.38 12.20 4.74
N ILE A 199 23.56 11.65 5.63
CA ILE A 199 22.66 10.53 5.28
C ILE A 199 21.41 11.03 4.56
N LEU A 200 20.73 12.04 5.09
CA LEU A 200 19.50 12.56 4.48
C LEU A 200 19.71 13.11 3.06
N PRO A 201 20.79 13.86 2.75
CA PRO A 201 21.07 14.27 1.37
C PRO A 201 21.17 13.10 0.39
N LEU A 202 21.90 12.04 0.76
CA LEU A 202 22.02 10.84 -0.07
C LEU A 202 20.67 10.12 -0.27
N LEU A 203 19.82 10.08 0.76
CA LEU A 203 18.48 9.51 0.62
C LEU A 203 17.59 10.35 -0.32
N ARG A 204 17.76 11.67 -0.33
CA ARG A 204 17.04 12.57 -1.24
C ARG A 204 17.51 12.44 -2.69
N GLU A 205 18.79 12.12 -2.91
CA GLU A 205 19.31 11.77 -4.24
C GLU A 205 18.65 10.49 -4.77
N ILE A 206 18.39 9.51 -3.90
CA ILE A 206 17.65 8.29 -4.28
C ILE A 206 16.18 8.61 -4.58
N HIS A 207 15.52 9.41 -3.72
CA HIS A 207 14.13 9.78 -3.93
C HIS A 207 13.80 11.15 -3.31
N PRO A 208 13.21 12.11 -4.07
CA PRO A 208 12.98 13.47 -3.58
C PRO A 208 12.03 13.56 -2.38
N ALA A 209 11.10 12.61 -2.21
CA ALA A 209 10.20 12.51 -1.05
C ALA A 209 10.72 11.60 0.09
N ALA A 210 12.04 11.39 0.21
CA ALA A 210 12.61 10.49 1.22
C ALA A 210 12.18 10.85 2.65
N ASP A 211 12.27 12.12 3.02
CA ASP A 211 11.92 12.61 4.34
C ASP A 211 10.43 12.35 4.68
N ASP A 212 9.51 12.68 3.78
CA ASP A 212 8.07 12.41 3.93
C ASP A 212 7.77 10.91 4.05
N ASN A 213 8.43 10.09 3.24
CA ASN A 213 8.26 8.63 3.27
C ASN A 213 8.77 8.03 4.59
N LEU A 214 9.87 8.54 5.14
CA LEU A 214 10.37 8.15 6.46
C LEU A 214 9.41 8.57 7.57
N LEU A 215 8.78 9.74 7.47
CA LEU A 215 7.77 10.18 8.42
C LEU A 215 6.52 9.29 8.37
N ARG A 216 6.08 8.88 7.17
CA ARG A 216 4.96 7.94 6.97
C ARG A 216 5.22 6.56 7.59
N ALA A 217 6.48 6.17 7.82
CA ALA A 217 6.78 4.93 8.53
C ALA A 217 6.31 4.95 10.00
N LEU A 218 6.06 6.14 10.58
CA LEU A 218 5.50 6.31 11.92
C LEU A 218 3.98 6.28 11.97
N GLU A 219 3.32 6.47 10.82
CA GLU A 219 1.89 6.32 10.73
C GLU A 219 1.59 4.84 10.96
N GLN A 220 1.11 4.53 12.17
CA GLN A 220 0.50 3.23 12.45
C GLN A 220 -0.69 3.10 11.50
N ARG A 221 -0.46 2.54 10.31
CA ARG A 221 -1.54 1.94 9.52
C ARG A 221 -2.24 0.98 10.46
N PRO A 222 -3.58 1.03 10.57
CA PRO A 222 -4.31 0.22 11.54
C PRO A 222 -3.83 -1.23 11.45
N THR A 223 -3.05 -1.62 12.44
CA THR A 223 -2.69 -2.99 12.72
C THR A 223 -3.97 -3.65 13.18
N LEU A 224 -4.57 -4.46 12.29
CA LEU A 224 -5.61 -5.49 12.50
C LEU A 224 -6.67 -5.17 13.58
N GLN A 225 -7.95 -5.07 13.20
CA GLN A 225 -9.09 -4.87 14.12
C GLN A 225 -8.99 -5.78 15.37
N PRO A 226 -9.43 -5.36 16.58
CA PRO A 226 -9.30 -6.18 17.79
C PRO A 226 -9.86 -7.60 17.67
N ALA A 227 -11.00 -7.77 16.97
CA ALA A 227 -11.57 -9.08 16.68
C ALA A 227 -10.68 -9.93 15.77
N LEU A 228 -9.98 -9.30 14.83
CA LEU A 228 -9.02 -9.91 13.93
C LEU A 228 -7.74 -10.30 14.68
N ALA A 229 -7.26 -9.45 15.60
CA ALA A 229 -6.15 -9.76 16.49
C ALA A 229 -6.49 -10.90 17.48
N GLU A 230 -7.71 -10.94 18.01
CA GLU A 230 -8.19 -12.02 18.88
C GLU A 230 -8.29 -13.35 18.11
N LEU A 231 -8.86 -13.32 16.91
CA LEU A 231 -8.97 -14.51 16.06
C LEU A 231 -7.60 -15.03 15.64
N ILE A 232 -6.63 -14.16 15.34
CA ILE A 232 -5.25 -14.55 15.00
C ILE A 232 -4.46 -14.98 16.25
N GLY A 233 -4.79 -14.47 17.45
CA GLY A 233 -4.12 -14.83 18.70
C GLY A 233 -4.64 -16.10 19.37
N SER A 234 -5.88 -16.52 19.09
CA SER A 234 -6.49 -17.71 19.69
C SER A 234 -6.23 -18.96 18.86
N THR A 235 -5.70 -20.03 19.46
CA THR A 235 -5.46 -21.33 18.81
C THR A 235 -6.59 -22.35 19.04
N ALA A 236 -7.72 -21.93 19.60
CA ALA A 236 -8.79 -22.82 20.05
C ALA A 236 -10.10 -22.64 19.27
N GLY A 237 -10.59 -23.74 18.70
CA GLY A 237 -11.93 -23.85 18.10
C GLY A 237 -12.04 -23.41 16.63
N SER A 238 -13.27 -23.46 16.10
CA SER A 238 -13.64 -22.89 14.80
C SER A 238 -14.37 -21.56 15.04
N ARG A 239 -13.88 -20.47 14.44
CA ARG A 239 -14.52 -19.15 14.50
C ARG A 239 -14.43 -18.46 13.13
N ARG A 240 -15.42 -17.64 12.82
CA ARG A 240 -15.48 -16.81 11.61
C ARG A 240 -15.61 -15.34 11.99
N LEU A 241 -14.93 -14.48 11.26
CA LEU A 241 -15.03 -13.03 11.37
C LEU A 241 -15.32 -12.44 10.00
N ASP A 242 -16.42 -11.70 9.86
CA ASP A 242 -16.71 -10.95 8.64
C ASP A 242 -15.79 -9.73 8.55
N LEU A 243 -15.09 -9.60 7.43
CA LEU A 243 -14.23 -8.47 7.09
C LEU A 243 -14.95 -7.49 6.13
N GLY A 244 -16.19 -7.79 5.76
CA GLY A 244 -17.04 -7.03 4.85
C GLY A 244 -16.96 -7.53 3.40
N ASN A 245 -17.95 -7.14 2.58
CA ASN A 245 -18.05 -7.55 1.16
C ASN A 245 -18.07 -9.06 0.93
N GLY A 246 -18.54 -9.83 1.92
CA GLY A 246 -18.56 -11.28 1.86
C GLY A 246 -17.21 -11.95 2.04
N VAL A 247 -16.17 -11.19 2.43
CA VAL A 247 -14.88 -11.74 2.80
C VAL A 247 -14.92 -12.06 4.29
N GLN A 248 -14.72 -13.32 4.65
CA GLN A 248 -14.67 -13.76 6.03
C GLN A 248 -13.30 -14.36 6.33
N LEU A 249 -12.72 -14.03 7.49
CA LEU A 249 -11.60 -14.77 8.03
C LEU A 249 -12.15 -15.96 8.81
N VAL A 250 -11.87 -17.16 8.34
CA VAL A 250 -12.15 -18.40 9.03
C VAL A 250 -10.91 -18.83 9.76
N ARG A 251 -11.06 -19.22 11.01
CA ARG A 251 -10.04 -19.95 11.75
C ARG A 251 -10.61 -21.28 12.18
N GLU A 252 -9.89 -22.34 11.86
CA GLU A 252 -10.10 -23.67 12.41
C GLU A 252 -8.80 -24.17 13.01
N TYR A 253 -8.80 -24.32 14.34
CA TYR A 253 -7.62 -24.75 15.09
C TYR A 253 -6.38 -23.86 14.83
N ASP A 254 -5.34 -24.43 14.24
CA ASP A 254 -4.07 -23.78 13.91
C ASP A 254 -4.05 -23.08 12.54
N ARG A 255 -5.12 -23.21 11.74
CA ARG A 255 -5.22 -22.63 10.39
C ARG A 255 -6.18 -21.45 10.35
N ALA A 256 -5.77 -20.38 9.67
CA ALA A 256 -6.64 -19.25 9.35
C ALA A 256 -6.56 -18.93 7.86
N TRP A 257 -7.71 -18.76 7.20
CA TRP A 257 -7.80 -18.42 5.77
C TRP A 257 -8.95 -17.46 5.51
N LEU A 258 -8.86 -16.74 4.39
CA LEU A 258 -9.94 -15.89 3.91
C LEU A 258 -10.85 -16.71 3.01
N GLU A 259 -12.16 -16.71 3.28
CA GLU A 259 -13.17 -17.24 2.39
C GLU A 259 -14.04 -16.10 1.84
N ARG A 260 -14.49 -16.23 0.59
CA ARG A 260 -15.57 -15.38 0.06
C ARG A 260 -16.85 -16.20 0.02
N GLY A 261 -17.88 -15.77 0.75
CA GLY A 261 -19.09 -16.56 0.89
C GLY A 261 -20.32 -15.78 1.36
N PRO A 262 -21.49 -16.43 1.40
CA PRO A 262 -22.68 -15.84 1.96
C PRO A 262 -22.52 -15.63 3.47
N VAL A 263 -22.57 -14.38 3.91
CA VAL A 263 -22.42 -14.00 5.32
C VAL A 263 -23.75 -14.17 6.02
N ALA A 264 -23.78 -14.88 7.15
CA ALA A 264 -25.00 -14.99 7.95
C ALA A 264 -25.42 -13.61 8.47
N LEU A 265 -26.69 -13.26 8.26
CA LEU A 265 -27.27 -11.99 8.70
C LEU A 265 -27.72 -12.12 10.16
N GLU A 266 -26.77 -12.42 11.04
CA GLU A 266 -26.94 -12.58 12.50
C GLU A 266 -26.52 -11.29 13.24
N GLY A 267 -26.98 -10.15 12.71
CA GLY A 267 -26.56 -8.80 13.10
C GLY A 267 -26.36 -7.91 11.89
N ALA A 268 -25.78 -6.73 12.08
CA ALA A 268 -25.47 -5.80 10.99
C ALA A 268 -24.33 -6.33 10.12
N VAL A 269 -24.61 -6.58 8.85
CA VAL A 269 -23.63 -6.98 7.84
C VAL A 269 -23.25 -5.78 6.98
N ARG A 270 -21.94 -5.57 6.80
CA ARG A 270 -21.41 -4.53 5.91
C ARG A 270 -21.05 -5.09 4.54
N TRP A 271 -21.62 -4.52 3.50
CA TRP A 271 -21.40 -4.92 2.11
C TRP A 271 -21.18 -3.69 1.23
N GLY A 272 -19.92 -3.33 1.03
CA GLY A 272 -19.53 -2.13 0.31
C GLY A 272 -19.99 -0.91 1.09
N ASP A 273 -20.77 -0.06 0.43
CA ASP A 273 -21.40 1.10 1.05
C ASP A 273 -22.68 0.74 1.82
N TRP A 274 -23.09 -0.54 1.87
CA TRP A 274 -24.33 -0.95 2.52
C TRP A 274 -24.10 -1.47 3.94
N THR A 275 -25.02 -1.11 4.84
CA THR A 275 -25.22 -1.78 6.13
C THR A 275 -26.59 -2.44 6.10
N ILE A 276 -26.64 -3.75 6.31
CA ILE A 276 -27.86 -4.56 6.17
C ILE A 276 -28.12 -5.26 7.50
N GLU A 277 -29.36 -5.19 7.98
CA GLU A 277 -29.85 -5.80 9.21
C GLU A 277 -31.17 -6.53 8.94
N SER A 278 -31.53 -7.48 9.79
CA SER A 278 -32.78 -8.23 9.64
C SER A 278 -33.31 -8.71 10.99
N GLU A 279 -34.62 -8.62 11.15
CA GLU A 279 -35.36 -9.23 12.25
C GLU A 279 -35.67 -10.72 11.97
N LEU A 280 -35.60 -11.13 10.70
CA LEU A 280 -35.78 -12.50 10.25
C LEU A 280 -34.49 -13.32 10.46
N THR A 281 -34.66 -14.56 10.94
CA THR A 281 -33.54 -15.50 11.11
C THR A 281 -33.28 -16.33 9.85
N GLY A 282 -32.06 -16.88 9.76
CA GLY A 282 -31.64 -17.78 8.67
C GLY A 282 -31.42 -17.10 7.32
N LEU A 283 -31.28 -15.78 7.30
CA LEU A 283 -30.91 -15.02 6.10
C LEU A 283 -29.40 -14.91 5.96
N LYS A 284 -28.94 -14.79 4.73
CA LYS A 284 -27.53 -14.53 4.40
C LYS A 284 -27.41 -13.39 3.39
N VAL A 285 -26.29 -12.68 3.39
CA VAL A 285 -25.96 -11.66 2.40
C VAL A 285 -24.86 -12.18 1.48
N ARG A 286 -25.04 -12.04 0.16
CA ARG A 286 -24.02 -12.37 -0.84
C ARG A 286 -24.13 -11.49 -2.09
N GLY A 287 -23.11 -11.50 -2.93
CA GLY A 287 -23.17 -10.90 -4.26
C GLY A 287 -24.10 -11.63 -5.23
N TRP A 288 -24.47 -10.93 -6.30
CA TRP A 288 -25.28 -11.46 -7.40
C TRP A 288 -24.59 -12.59 -8.16
N ARG A 289 -25.38 -13.57 -8.62
CA ARG A 289 -24.93 -14.68 -9.47
C ARG A 289 -25.85 -14.84 -10.70
N PRO A 290 -25.30 -15.21 -11.87
CA PRO A 290 -26.11 -15.59 -13.02
C PRO A 290 -27.11 -16.70 -12.65
N GLY A 291 -28.37 -16.50 -13.01
CA GLY A 291 -29.45 -17.46 -12.71
C GLY A 291 -30.24 -17.17 -11.43
N ASP A 292 -29.82 -16.20 -10.60
CA ASP A 292 -30.57 -15.80 -9.40
C ASP A 292 -32.00 -15.35 -9.73
N ARG A 293 -32.93 -15.74 -8.85
CA ARG A 293 -34.36 -15.43 -8.94
C ARG A 293 -34.90 -14.90 -7.62
N LEU A 294 -35.85 -13.98 -7.73
CA LEU A 294 -36.55 -13.44 -6.57
C LEU A 294 -37.50 -14.48 -5.98
N ALA A 295 -37.53 -14.59 -4.65
CA ALA A 295 -38.41 -15.50 -3.92
C ALA A 295 -39.89 -15.26 -4.29
N GLY A 296 -40.63 -16.34 -4.52
CA GLY A 296 -42.05 -16.29 -4.87
C GLY A 296 -42.38 -15.68 -6.24
N ARG A 297 -41.40 -15.36 -7.10
CA ARG A 297 -41.62 -14.80 -8.45
C ARG A 297 -40.78 -15.49 -9.52
N HIS A 298 -41.26 -15.50 -10.77
CA HIS A 298 -40.50 -16.05 -11.91
C HIS A 298 -39.42 -15.11 -12.48
N LYS A 299 -39.27 -13.90 -11.92
CA LYS A 299 -38.40 -12.86 -12.47
C LYS A 299 -36.94 -13.11 -12.09
N LYS A 300 -36.03 -13.06 -13.08
CA LYS A 300 -34.58 -13.16 -12.83
C LYS A 300 -34.09 -11.85 -12.21
N ILE A 301 -33.11 -11.94 -11.32
CA ILE A 301 -32.49 -10.75 -10.72
C ILE A 301 -31.79 -9.88 -11.78
N GLN A 302 -31.29 -10.49 -12.86
CA GLN A 302 -30.76 -9.75 -13.99
C GLN A 302 -31.80 -8.77 -14.59
N ASP A 303 -33.05 -9.20 -14.71
CA ASP A 303 -34.15 -8.37 -15.23
C ASP A 303 -34.54 -7.29 -14.20
N VAL A 304 -34.50 -7.63 -12.90
CA VAL A 304 -34.69 -6.65 -11.81
C VAL A 304 -33.65 -5.52 -11.89
N PHE A 305 -32.38 -5.84 -12.09
CA PHE A 305 -31.33 -4.83 -12.24
C PHE A 305 -31.46 -4.01 -13.52
N VAL A 306 -31.97 -4.59 -14.60
CA VAL A 306 -32.26 -3.85 -15.84
C VAL A 306 -33.39 -2.84 -15.59
N ASP A 307 -34.48 -3.26 -14.98
CA ASP A 307 -35.63 -2.40 -14.70
C ASP A 307 -35.30 -1.28 -13.71
N ALA A 308 -34.45 -1.58 -12.72
CA ALA A 308 -33.91 -0.61 -11.77
C ALA A 308 -32.80 0.28 -12.34
N LYS A 309 -32.41 0.09 -13.62
CA LYS A 309 -31.36 0.83 -14.32
C LYS A 309 -29.99 0.80 -13.61
N ILE A 310 -29.68 -0.29 -12.92
CA ILE A 310 -28.38 -0.45 -12.26
C ILE A 310 -27.30 -0.71 -13.33
N PRO A 311 -26.20 0.09 -13.36
CA PRO A 311 -25.09 -0.10 -14.29
C PRO A 311 -24.47 -1.49 -14.15
N ARG A 312 -24.05 -2.10 -15.28
CA ARG A 312 -23.46 -3.45 -15.26
C ARG A 312 -22.25 -3.57 -14.34
N SER A 313 -21.43 -2.52 -14.26
CA SER A 313 -20.26 -2.43 -13.37
C SER A 313 -20.59 -2.51 -11.88
N GLU A 314 -21.82 -2.17 -11.48
CA GLU A 314 -22.25 -2.18 -10.08
C GLU A 314 -22.99 -3.48 -9.71
N ARG A 315 -23.49 -4.24 -10.69
CA ARG A 315 -24.32 -5.44 -10.44
C ARG A 315 -23.57 -6.55 -9.73
N GLU A 316 -22.30 -6.76 -10.06
CA GLU A 316 -21.47 -7.82 -9.47
C GLU A 316 -21.17 -7.56 -7.99
N ALA A 317 -21.06 -6.28 -7.61
CA ALA A 317 -20.82 -5.86 -6.24
C ALA A 317 -22.11 -5.67 -5.42
N TRP A 318 -23.29 -5.69 -6.06
CA TRP A 318 -24.56 -5.40 -5.40
C TRP A 318 -24.94 -6.50 -4.40
N PRO A 319 -25.25 -6.15 -3.14
CA PRO A 319 -25.65 -7.15 -2.15
C PRO A 319 -27.02 -7.74 -2.49
N LEU A 320 -27.20 -9.02 -2.22
CA LEU A 320 -28.48 -9.72 -2.23
C LEU A 320 -28.69 -10.38 -0.87
N VAL A 321 -29.90 -10.24 -0.32
CA VAL A 321 -30.31 -10.96 0.89
C VAL A 321 -31.03 -12.22 0.46
N VAL A 322 -30.53 -13.38 0.90
CA VAL A 322 -30.95 -14.69 0.41
C VAL A 322 -31.34 -15.63 1.53
N ARG A 323 -32.22 -16.58 1.21
CA ARG A 323 -32.53 -17.75 2.02
C ARG A 323 -32.37 -18.99 1.16
N GLY A 324 -31.31 -19.77 1.41
CA GLY A 324 -30.95 -20.89 0.54
C GLY A 324 -30.63 -20.43 -0.89
N ARG A 325 -31.46 -20.85 -1.86
CA ARG A 325 -31.31 -20.49 -3.28
C ARG A 325 -32.15 -19.29 -3.72
N GLU A 326 -33.03 -18.80 -2.85
CA GLU A 326 -33.98 -17.73 -3.19
C GLU A 326 -33.45 -16.37 -2.73
N VAL A 327 -33.66 -15.35 -3.55
CA VAL A 327 -33.36 -13.96 -3.20
C VAL A 327 -34.58 -13.34 -2.54
N ILE A 328 -34.44 -12.99 -1.27
CA ILE A 328 -35.50 -12.40 -0.44
C ILE A 328 -35.58 -10.89 -0.67
N ALA A 329 -34.44 -10.20 -0.66
CA ALA A 329 -34.38 -8.75 -0.87
C ALA A 329 -33.19 -8.36 -1.75
N VAL A 330 -33.35 -7.23 -2.45
CA VAL A 330 -32.32 -6.54 -3.21
C VAL A 330 -32.23 -5.12 -2.64
N PRO A 331 -31.31 -4.85 -1.69
CA PRO A 331 -31.11 -3.53 -1.10
C PRO A 331 -31.19 -2.38 -2.09
N GLY A 332 -32.04 -1.38 -1.81
CA GLY A 332 -32.28 -0.20 -2.65
C GLY A 332 -33.14 -0.44 -3.90
N VAL A 333 -33.62 -1.66 -4.15
CA VAL A 333 -34.40 -2.01 -5.36
C VAL A 333 -35.67 -2.77 -5.02
N ILE A 334 -35.55 -3.83 -4.22
CA ILE A 334 -36.65 -4.66 -3.74
C ILE A 334 -36.46 -4.85 -2.25
N GLU A 335 -37.29 -4.20 -1.47
CA GLU A 335 -37.34 -4.38 -0.02
C GLU A 335 -38.14 -5.63 0.34
N ALA A 336 -37.82 -6.20 1.51
CA ALA A 336 -38.58 -7.31 2.09
C ALA A 336 -38.89 -6.99 3.55
N ASP A 337 -40.09 -7.36 4.00
CA ASP A 337 -40.52 -7.13 5.38
C ASP A 337 -39.54 -7.77 6.37
N GLY A 338 -39.08 -6.99 7.35
CA GLY A 338 -38.11 -7.42 8.35
C GLY A 338 -36.64 -7.42 7.90
N VAL A 339 -36.33 -6.87 6.72
CA VAL A 339 -34.95 -6.61 6.25
C VAL A 339 -34.74 -5.12 6.05
N HIS A 340 -33.75 -4.55 6.72
CA HIS A 340 -33.40 -3.13 6.65
C HIS A 340 -32.01 -2.97 6.02
N ALA A 341 -31.89 -2.12 5.00
CA ALA A 341 -30.61 -1.86 4.35
C ALA A 341 -30.42 -0.35 4.14
N VAL A 342 -29.28 0.17 4.59
CA VAL A 342 -28.92 1.59 4.50
C VAL A 342 -27.62 1.72 3.71
N ARG A 343 -27.56 2.67 2.77
CA ARG A 343 -26.33 2.98 2.03
C ARG A 343 -25.65 4.21 2.64
N VAL A 344 -24.33 4.17 2.81
CA VAL A 344 -23.51 5.30 3.27
C VAL A 344 -23.70 6.45 2.28
N GLY A 345 -24.35 7.53 2.72
CA GLY A 345 -24.72 8.69 1.89
C GLY A 345 -26.21 9.04 1.91
N ASP A 346 -27.09 8.11 2.33
CA ASP A 346 -28.54 8.33 2.44
C ASP A 346 -28.97 8.85 3.82
N ASP A 347 -28.31 9.90 4.32
CA ASP A 347 -28.84 10.71 5.44
C ASP A 347 -29.69 11.86 4.87
N SER A 348 -30.82 11.51 4.25
CA SER A 348 -31.95 12.43 4.13
C SER A 348 -33.26 11.65 4.09
N ALA A 349 -34.14 12.00 5.02
CA ALA A 349 -35.47 11.46 5.14
C ALA A 349 -36.28 11.62 3.83
N GLU A 350 -37.19 10.68 3.64
CA GLU A 350 -38.31 10.67 2.68
C GLU A 350 -38.03 10.20 1.23
N GLY A 351 -38.37 8.93 0.99
CA GLY A 351 -39.24 8.50 -0.13
C GLY A 351 -38.97 9.09 -1.53
N GLY A 352 -37.81 8.83 -2.12
CA GLY A 352 -37.52 9.17 -3.51
C GLY A 352 -38.04 8.15 -4.52
N LYS A 353 -39.31 8.25 -4.93
CA LYS A 353 -39.82 7.60 -6.14
C LYS A 353 -39.03 8.09 -7.37
N PHE A 354 -38.49 7.17 -8.17
CA PHE A 354 -38.00 7.52 -9.52
C PHE A 354 -39.17 7.99 -10.39
N PRO A 355 -39.13 9.20 -10.99
CA PRO A 355 -40.22 9.69 -11.82
C PRO A 355 -40.29 8.92 -13.15
N ASN A 356 -41.52 8.51 -13.46
CA ASN A 356 -41.95 8.03 -14.76
C ASN A 356 -42.20 9.23 -15.70
N GLU A 357 -42.11 8.97 -17.01
CA GLU A 357 -42.55 9.81 -18.13
C GLU A 357 -41.71 11.04 -18.52
N ILE A 358 -41.01 10.93 -19.66
CA ILE A 358 -41.26 11.79 -20.82
C ILE A 358 -41.24 10.91 -22.08
N VAL A 359 -42.43 10.68 -22.64
CA VAL A 359 -42.62 10.22 -24.02
C VAL A 359 -42.69 11.47 -24.90
N GLY A 360 -41.81 11.55 -25.90
CA GLY A 360 -41.91 12.48 -27.03
C GLY A 360 -41.66 11.71 -28.32
N ARG A 361 -42.72 11.51 -29.11
CA ARG A 361 -42.72 10.82 -30.41
C ARG A 361 -42.20 11.72 -31.55
N ALA A 362 -41.77 11.02 -32.62
CA ALA A 362 -41.71 11.43 -34.04
C ALA A 362 -40.40 12.14 -34.48
N GLU A 363 -39.74 11.84 -35.61
CA GLU A 363 -40.14 11.20 -36.86
C GLU A 363 -38.98 10.40 -37.50
N MET A 364 -39.32 9.34 -38.25
CA MET A 364 -38.45 8.76 -39.28
C MET A 364 -38.45 9.67 -40.52
N ARG A 365 -37.27 10.08 -40.98
CA ARG A 365 -37.01 10.39 -42.39
C ARG A 365 -35.70 9.74 -42.80
N GLY A 366 -35.77 8.92 -43.84
CA GLY A 366 -34.62 8.30 -44.45
C GLY A 366 -33.76 9.30 -45.20
N ALA A 367 -32.46 9.11 -45.09
CA ALA A 367 -31.48 9.51 -46.09
C ALA A 367 -30.33 8.50 -45.99
N THR A 368 -30.28 7.60 -46.97
CA THR A 368 -29.12 6.80 -47.30
C THR A 368 -28.06 7.72 -47.89
N ASP A 369 -26.99 7.99 -47.14
CA ASP A 369 -25.75 8.50 -47.72
C ASP A 369 -24.57 7.60 -47.29
N PRO A 370 -23.71 7.17 -48.23
CA PRO A 370 -22.62 6.27 -47.96
C PRO A 370 -21.48 6.95 -47.21
N ILE A 371 -20.93 6.25 -46.22
CA ILE A 371 -19.69 6.62 -45.52
C ILE A 371 -18.55 6.68 -46.56
N PRO A 372 -17.83 7.80 -46.73
CA PRO A 372 -16.75 7.89 -47.69
C PRO A 372 -15.54 7.04 -47.25
N PRO A 373 -14.75 6.48 -48.19
CA PRO A 373 -13.60 5.67 -47.84
C PRO A 373 -12.52 6.56 -47.22
N VAL A 374 -11.98 6.13 -46.08
CA VAL A 374 -10.80 6.76 -45.48
C VAL A 374 -9.63 6.58 -46.44
N ILE A 375 -9.29 7.67 -47.14
CA ILE A 375 -8.11 7.76 -47.99
C ILE A 375 -6.88 7.61 -47.10
N ALA A 376 -6.07 6.59 -47.39
CA ALA A 376 -4.76 6.38 -46.81
C ALA A 376 -3.83 7.55 -47.13
N SER A 377 -3.69 8.50 -46.21
CA SER A 377 -2.62 9.51 -46.30
C SER A 377 -1.35 8.97 -45.64
N ARG A 378 -0.41 8.61 -46.50
CA ARG A 378 1.00 8.33 -46.23
C ARG A 378 1.62 9.28 -45.19
N ARG A 379 1.94 8.74 -44.01
CA ARG A 379 3.16 9.04 -43.22
C ARG A 379 3.49 7.83 -42.34
N ARG A 380 4.02 6.76 -42.95
CA ARG A 380 4.73 5.67 -42.25
C ARG A 380 6.13 5.61 -42.83
N SER A 381 7.09 6.20 -42.15
CA SER A 381 8.52 6.03 -42.49
C SER A 381 9.47 6.39 -41.35
N GLY A 382 8.99 6.85 -40.18
CA GLY A 382 9.86 7.20 -39.06
C GLY A 382 9.78 6.28 -37.83
N MET A 383 8.71 5.50 -37.65
CA MET A 383 8.45 4.75 -36.40
C MET A 383 8.53 3.23 -36.56
N GLN A 384 8.74 2.76 -37.79
CA GLN A 384 8.87 1.33 -38.10
C GLN A 384 10.32 0.84 -37.91
N THR A 385 11.29 1.75 -38.03
CA THR A 385 12.73 1.45 -38.05
C THR A 385 13.33 1.12 -36.67
N GLU A 386 12.84 1.68 -35.56
CA GLU A 386 13.35 1.37 -34.21
C GLU A 386 12.86 0.03 -33.65
N LEU A 387 11.62 -0.37 -33.97
CA LEU A 387 11.06 -1.66 -33.57
C LEU A 387 11.62 -2.81 -34.42
N GLU A 388 11.96 -2.55 -35.68
CA GLU A 388 12.57 -3.56 -36.57
C GLU A 388 14.07 -3.75 -36.29
N SER A 389 14.80 -2.73 -35.82
CA SER A 389 16.25 -2.85 -35.53
C SER A 389 16.59 -3.72 -34.32
N ALA A 390 15.65 -3.90 -33.39
CA ALA A 390 15.85 -4.68 -32.18
C ALA A 390 15.45 -6.17 -32.31
N VAL A 391 14.82 -6.57 -33.43
CA VAL A 391 14.42 -7.96 -33.66
C VAL A 391 15.57 -8.70 -34.36
N GLY A 392 16.12 -9.70 -33.70
CA GLY A 392 17.17 -10.59 -34.23
C GLY A 392 16.61 -11.78 -35.00
N GLU A 393 17.29 -12.92 -34.90
CA GLU A 393 16.92 -14.17 -35.56
C GLU A 393 15.54 -14.68 -35.11
N ILE A 394 14.70 -15.07 -36.07
CA ILE A 394 13.43 -15.76 -35.79
C ILE A 394 13.74 -17.22 -35.43
N LEU A 395 13.46 -17.62 -34.19
CA LEU A 395 13.66 -18.99 -33.73
C LEU A 395 12.49 -19.90 -34.10
N ILE A 396 11.27 -19.37 -34.03
CA ILE A 396 10.04 -20.12 -34.30
C ILE A 396 9.10 -19.23 -35.10
N ASP A 397 8.86 -19.61 -36.35
CA ASP A 397 7.93 -18.90 -37.22
C ASP A 397 6.47 -19.19 -36.86
N LYS A 398 5.57 -18.46 -37.52
CA LYS A 398 4.13 -18.52 -37.26
C LYS A 398 3.55 -19.88 -37.63
N GLU A 399 4.02 -20.45 -38.72
CA GLU A 399 3.57 -21.73 -39.26
C GLU A 399 3.93 -22.87 -38.30
N ALA A 400 5.17 -22.88 -37.78
CA ALA A 400 5.65 -23.83 -36.78
C ALA A 400 4.86 -23.70 -35.46
N LEU A 401 4.65 -22.47 -34.96
CA LEU A 401 3.80 -22.22 -33.78
C LEU A 401 2.40 -22.80 -33.98
N SER A 402 1.74 -22.45 -35.08
CA SER A 402 0.38 -22.92 -35.35
C SER A 402 0.29 -24.44 -35.49
N ALA A 403 1.29 -25.08 -36.09
CA ALA A 403 1.33 -26.53 -36.23
C ALA A 403 1.50 -27.21 -34.87
N ARG A 404 2.48 -26.77 -34.06
CA ARG A 404 2.74 -27.36 -32.75
C ARG A 404 1.58 -27.16 -31.77
N ILE A 405 0.95 -25.99 -31.77
CA ILE A 405 -0.22 -25.72 -30.92
C ILE A 405 -1.41 -26.60 -31.31
N ALA A 406 -1.57 -26.93 -32.60
CA ALA A 406 -2.60 -27.86 -33.04
C ALA A 406 -2.34 -29.29 -32.54
N GLU A 407 -1.08 -29.74 -32.56
CA GLU A 407 -0.67 -31.03 -31.99
C GLU A 407 -0.93 -31.08 -30.47
N LEU A 408 -0.51 -30.05 -29.73
CA LEU A 408 -0.75 -29.93 -28.29
C LEU A 408 -2.25 -29.94 -27.96
N GLY A 409 -3.05 -29.19 -28.73
CA GLY A 409 -4.49 -29.15 -28.54
C GLY A 409 -5.15 -30.52 -28.74
N ALA A 410 -4.68 -31.29 -29.73
CA ALA A 410 -5.17 -32.66 -29.95
C ALA A 410 -4.76 -33.61 -28.82
N GLU A 411 -3.51 -33.56 -28.37
CA GLU A 411 -3.00 -34.38 -27.26
C GLU A 411 -3.76 -34.11 -25.96
N ILE A 412 -3.91 -32.84 -25.59
CA ILE A 412 -4.66 -32.42 -24.39
C ILE A 412 -6.13 -32.83 -24.49
N SER A 413 -6.75 -32.70 -25.66
CA SER A 413 -8.16 -33.07 -25.83
C SER A 413 -8.40 -34.56 -25.62
N VAL A 414 -7.46 -35.42 -26.03
CA VAL A 414 -7.51 -36.87 -25.78
C VAL A 414 -7.32 -37.16 -24.29
N ASP A 415 -6.32 -36.55 -23.66
CA ASP A 415 -5.98 -36.82 -22.25
C ASP A 415 -7.08 -36.38 -21.27
N TYR A 416 -7.84 -35.34 -21.64
CA TYR A 416 -8.91 -34.77 -20.83
C TYR A 416 -10.32 -35.05 -21.38
N GLU A 417 -10.47 -36.03 -22.26
CA GLU A 417 -11.80 -36.40 -22.78
C GLU A 417 -12.77 -36.76 -21.65
N GLY A 418 -13.95 -36.14 -21.66
CA GLY A 418 -14.98 -36.31 -20.64
C GLY A 418 -14.67 -35.67 -19.27
N ARG A 419 -13.59 -34.88 -19.16
CA ARG A 419 -13.19 -34.17 -17.94
C ARG A 419 -13.53 -32.68 -18.02
N ASP A 420 -13.82 -32.08 -16.87
CA ASP A 420 -14.01 -30.63 -16.74
C ASP A 420 -12.64 -29.94 -16.59
N LEU A 421 -12.08 -29.50 -17.72
CA LEU A 421 -10.75 -28.90 -17.80
C LEU A 421 -10.78 -27.39 -17.54
N LEU A 422 -9.98 -26.93 -16.58
CA LEU A 422 -9.69 -25.52 -16.35
C LEU A 422 -8.27 -25.17 -16.83
N LEU A 423 -8.18 -24.23 -17.76
CA LEU A 423 -6.92 -23.65 -18.19
C LEU A 423 -6.58 -22.43 -17.34
N ILE A 424 -5.37 -22.38 -16.79
CA ILE A 424 -4.88 -21.23 -16.02
C ILE A 424 -3.76 -20.55 -16.78
N GLY A 425 -4.02 -19.35 -17.29
CA GLY A 425 -3.02 -18.53 -17.96
C GLY A 425 -2.21 -17.74 -16.95
N VAL A 426 -0.90 -17.90 -16.98
CA VAL A 426 -0.02 -17.20 -16.04
C VAL A 426 0.57 -15.97 -16.72
N LEU A 427 0.41 -14.82 -16.06
CA LEU A 427 0.90 -13.52 -16.53
C LEU A 427 0.32 -13.09 -17.88
N LYS A 428 0.78 -11.93 -18.37
CA LYS A 428 0.39 -11.40 -19.68
C LYS A 428 1.01 -12.17 -20.84
N GLY A 429 2.13 -12.85 -20.59
CA GLY A 429 2.91 -13.53 -21.62
C GLY A 429 2.15 -14.69 -22.26
N ALA A 430 1.47 -15.50 -21.45
CA ALA A 430 0.72 -16.66 -21.92
C ALA A 430 -0.54 -16.33 -22.73
N VAL A 431 -0.98 -15.06 -22.82
CA VAL A 431 -2.28 -14.69 -23.40
C VAL A 431 -2.46 -15.16 -24.84
N PHE A 432 -1.45 -15.01 -25.70
CA PHE A 432 -1.53 -15.44 -27.10
C PHE A 432 -1.53 -16.95 -27.24
N PHE A 433 -0.62 -17.62 -26.55
CA PHE A 433 -0.52 -19.08 -26.54
C PHE A 433 -1.81 -19.71 -25.99
N MET A 434 -2.31 -19.23 -24.86
CA MET A 434 -3.57 -19.66 -24.26
C MET A 434 -4.73 -19.52 -25.25
N ALA A 435 -4.87 -18.36 -25.89
CA ALA A 435 -5.96 -18.10 -26.82
C ALA A 435 -5.92 -19.04 -28.04
N ASP A 436 -4.73 -19.32 -28.57
CA ASP A 436 -4.58 -20.23 -29.70
C ASP A 436 -4.73 -21.69 -29.30
N LEU A 437 -4.19 -22.10 -28.15
CA LEU A 437 -4.37 -23.45 -27.60
C LEU A 437 -5.83 -23.78 -27.35
N MET A 438 -6.56 -22.87 -26.68
CA MET A 438 -8.00 -23.04 -26.40
C MET A 438 -8.81 -23.23 -27.68
N ARG A 439 -8.46 -22.56 -28.79
CA ARG A 439 -9.13 -22.74 -30.09
C ARG A 439 -8.88 -24.11 -30.73
N LYS A 440 -7.84 -24.83 -30.30
CA LYS A 440 -7.47 -26.17 -30.81
C LYS A 440 -8.01 -27.30 -29.94
N LEU A 441 -8.50 -27.01 -28.73
CA LEU A 441 -9.15 -28.00 -27.89
C LEU A 441 -10.51 -28.40 -28.48
N THR A 442 -10.79 -29.71 -28.49
CA THR A 442 -12.07 -30.27 -28.95
C THR A 442 -13.01 -30.62 -27.79
N ILE A 443 -12.56 -30.41 -26.56
CA ILE A 443 -13.32 -30.62 -25.33
C ILE A 443 -13.76 -29.28 -24.72
N PRO A 444 -14.83 -29.25 -23.91
CA PRO A 444 -15.18 -28.07 -23.12
C PRO A 444 -14.04 -27.71 -22.16
N CYS A 445 -13.74 -26.42 -22.07
CA CYS A 445 -12.78 -25.90 -21.09
C CYS A 445 -13.25 -24.54 -20.55
N GLU A 446 -12.81 -24.24 -19.34
CA GLU A 446 -12.87 -22.91 -18.75
C GLU A 446 -11.49 -22.26 -18.72
N VAL A 447 -11.45 -20.95 -18.58
CA VAL A 447 -10.20 -20.19 -18.50
C VAL A 447 -10.22 -19.26 -17.29
N ASP A 448 -9.12 -19.25 -16.56
CA ASP A 448 -8.82 -18.23 -15.55
C ASP A 448 -7.38 -17.73 -15.74
N PHE A 449 -7.06 -16.60 -15.14
CA PHE A 449 -5.74 -15.97 -15.21
C PHE A 449 -5.21 -15.68 -13.82
N MET A 450 -3.94 -15.99 -13.62
CA MET A 450 -3.20 -15.67 -12.41
C MET A 450 -2.01 -14.75 -12.74
N ALA A 451 -1.76 -13.76 -11.90
CA ALA A 451 -0.63 -12.85 -12.07
C ALA A 451 0.28 -12.89 -10.84
N ILE A 452 1.58 -13.03 -11.08
CA ILE A 452 2.61 -13.18 -10.08
C ILE A 452 3.73 -12.17 -10.34
N SER A 453 4.35 -11.62 -9.29
CA SER A 453 5.55 -10.80 -9.40
C SER A 453 6.68 -11.48 -8.63
N SER A 454 7.80 -11.70 -9.31
CA SER A 454 9.10 -11.95 -8.70
C SER A 454 9.82 -10.61 -8.49
N TYR A 455 10.43 -10.41 -7.33
CA TYR A 455 11.34 -9.28 -7.13
C TYR A 455 12.63 -9.51 -7.95
N GLY A 456 13.02 -8.53 -8.78
CA GLY A 456 14.39 -8.47 -9.32
C GLY A 456 14.54 -7.77 -10.67
N ALA A 457 14.64 -6.44 -10.66
CA ALA A 457 15.33 -5.69 -11.72
C ALA A 457 16.79 -5.45 -11.28
N SER A 458 17.52 -6.52 -10.96
CA SER A 458 18.98 -6.57 -10.79
C SER A 458 19.36 -7.96 -10.28
N THR A 459 19.93 -8.78 -11.17
CA THR A 459 20.91 -9.88 -11.01
C THR A 459 20.97 -10.83 -9.79
N ASP A 460 20.07 -10.81 -8.81
CA ASP A 460 19.94 -11.89 -7.83
C ASP A 460 18.48 -12.05 -7.39
N SER A 461 17.88 -13.19 -7.73
CA SER A 461 16.48 -13.48 -7.45
C SER A 461 16.25 -13.62 -5.93
N SER A 462 15.65 -12.60 -5.32
CA SER A 462 15.37 -12.60 -3.87
C SER A 462 14.37 -13.68 -3.40
N GLY A 463 13.93 -14.59 -4.28
CA GLY A 463 13.09 -15.75 -3.96
C GLY A 463 11.67 -15.44 -3.47
N VAL A 464 11.34 -14.17 -3.21
CA VAL A 464 10.02 -13.76 -2.73
C VAL A 464 9.09 -13.53 -3.93
N VAL A 465 8.18 -14.48 -4.10
CA VAL A 465 7.14 -14.47 -5.14
C VAL A 465 5.84 -13.94 -4.53
N ARG A 466 5.20 -12.95 -5.18
CA ARG A 466 3.93 -12.35 -4.73
C ARG A 466 2.83 -12.55 -5.77
N ILE A 467 1.67 -13.03 -5.33
CA ILE A 467 0.47 -13.09 -6.17
C ILE A 467 -0.12 -11.67 -6.27
N LEU A 468 -0.22 -11.14 -7.49
CA LEU A 468 -0.85 -9.86 -7.80
C LEU A 468 -2.33 -10.01 -8.16
N LYS A 469 -2.66 -11.07 -8.90
CA LYS A 469 -4.02 -11.52 -9.19
C LYS A 469 -4.09 -13.01 -8.89
N ASP A 470 -5.03 -13.41 -8.05
CA ASP A 470 -5.34 -14.82 -7.79
C ASP A 470 -6.49 -15.31 -8.69
N LEU A 471 -6.76 -16.61 -8.69
CA LEU A 471 -7.87 -17.23 -9.40
C LEU A 471 -9.22 -16.72 -8.89
N ASP A 472 -10.14 -16.52 -9.82
CA ASP A 472 -11.54 -16.19 -9.55
C ASP A 472 -12.38 -17.46 -9.31
N ILE A 473 -11.91 -18.61 -9.83
CA ILE A 473 -12.61 -19.90 -9.79
C ILE A 473 -11.97 -20.87 -8.78
N ASN A 474 -12.79 -21.60 -8.00
CA ASN A 474 -12.29 -22.68 -7.15
C ASN A 474 -11.83 -23.87 -8.01
N ILE A 475 -10.66 -24.42 -7.69
CA ILE A 475 -10.04 -25.51 -8.42
C ILE A 475 -10.09 -26.86 -7.69
N GLU A 476 -10.63 -26.90 -6.47
CA GLU A 476 -10.80 -28.13 -5.69
C GLU A 476 -11.54 -29.20 -6.50
N GLY A 477 -10.93 -30.39 -6.61
CA GLY A 477 -11.47 -31.52 -7.37
C GLY A 477 -11.56 -31.30 -8.89
N ARG A 478 -11.01 -30.19 -9.44
CA ARG A 478 -11.01 -29.92 -10.88
C ARG A 478 -9.75 -30.41 -11.56
N HIS A 479 -9.84 -30.62 -12.87
CA HIS A 479 -8.70 -30.92 -13.71
C HIS A 479 -8.08 -29.60 -14.20
N VAL A 480 -6.87 -29.29 -13.73
CA VAL A 480 -6.22 -28.00 -13.97
C VAL A 480 -5.00 -28.17 -14.86
N LEU A 481 -4.93 -27.33 -15.91
CA LEU A 481 -3.76 -27.21 -16.77
C LEU A 481 -3.24 -25.77 -16.72
N VAL A 482 -2.05 -25.60 -16.14
CA VAL A 482 -1.33 -24.32 -16.14
C VAL A 482 -0.72 -24.11 -17.52
N VAL A 483 -0.99 -22.97 -18.13
CA VAL A 483 -0.48 -22.58 -19.46
C VAL A 483 0.50 -21.44 -19.29
N GLU A 484 1.77 -21.72 -19.58
CA GLU A 484 2.90 -20.80 -19.46
C GLU A 484 3.50 -20.47 -20.84
N ASP A 485 3.98 -19.25 -21.01
CA ASP A 485 4.68 -18.83 -22.22
C ASP A 485 6.13 -19.32 -22.25
N ILE A 486 6.86 -19.18 -21.14
CA ILE A 486 8.25 -19.60 -21.06
C ILE A 486 8.65 -20.11 -19.67
N ILE A 487 9.33 -21.23 -19.69
CA ILE A 487 9.91 -21.87 -18.52
C ILE A 487 11.43 -21.66 -18.54
N ASP A 488 11.90 -20.79 -17.64
CA ASP A 488 13.30 -20.38 -17.51
C ASP A 488 13.99 -21.07 -16.32
N SER A 489 14.20 -20.39 -15.18
CA SER A 489 14.78 -21.01 -13.97
C SER A 489 13.87 -22.05 -13.29
N GLY A 490 12.55 -21.93 -13.46
CA GLY A 490 11.55 -22.82 -12.87
C GLY A 490 11.11 -22.43 -11.46
N LEU A 491 11.71 -21.39 -10.86
CA LEU A 491 11.38 -20.91 -9.51
C LEU A 491 9.93 -20.43 -9.40
N THR A 492 9.50 -19.54 -10.31
CA THR A 492 8.13 -18.98 -10.33
C THR A 492 7.10 -20.09 -10.52
N LEU A 493 7.34 -20.99 -11.46
CA LEU A 493 6.43 -22.10 -11.75
C LEU A 493 6.35 -23.07 -10.56
N SER A 494 7.46 -23.40 -9.91
CA SER A 494 7.44 -24.28 -8.72
C SER A 494 6.68 -23.65 -7.54
N TYR A 495 6.78 -22.33 -7.36
CA TYR A 495 5.96 -21.63 -6.38
C TYR A 495 4.48 -21.72 -6.74
N LEU A 496 4.13 -21.45 -8.00
CA LEU A 496 2.76 -21.53 -8.50
C LEU A 496 2.18 -22.93 -8.31
N MET A 497 2.91 -23.97 -8.72
CA MET A 497 2.48 -25.36 -8.59
C MET A 497 2.19 -25.73 -7.14
N ARG A 498 3.09 -25.41 -6.21
CA ARG A 498 2.85 -25.65 -4.76
C ARG A 498 1.63 -24.90 -4.23
N ASN A 499 1.40 -23.68 -4.71
CA ASN A 499 0.24 -22.89 -4.29
C ASN A 499 -1.07 -23.50 -4.83
N LEU A 500 -1.10 -23.94 -6.08
CA LEU A 500 -2.27 -24.54 -6.70
C LEU A 500 -2.55 -25.96 -6.17
N GLU A 501 -1.51 -26.77 -5.94
CA GLU A 501 -1.63 -28.10 -5.31
C GLU A 501 -2.30 -28.03 -3.95
N SER A 502 -2.00 -26.99 -3.16
CA SER A 502 -2.59 -26.81 -1.83
C SER A 502 -4.10 -26.56 -1.84
N ARG A 503 -4.68 -26.33 -3.03
CA ARG A 503 -6.12 -26.15 -3.26
C ARG A 503 -6.81 -27.45 -3.71
N GLU A 504 -6.09 -28.57 -3.64
CA GLU A 504 -6.59 -29.92 -3.85
C GLU A 504 -7.32 -30.14 -5.20
N PRO A 505 -6.73 -29.76 -6.35
CA PRO A 505 -7.28 -30.12 -7.66
C PRO A 505 -7.25 -31.63 -7.88
N ALA A 506 -8.15 -32.16 -8.71
CA ALA A 506 -8.14 -33.57 -9.10
C ALA A 506 -6.89 -33.95 -9.91
N THR A 507 -6.44 -33.03 -10.78
CA THR A 507 -5.13 -33.09 -11.43
C THR A 507 -4.56 -31.69 -11.58
N LEU A 508 -3.24 -31.54 -11.46
CA LEU A 508 -2.54 -30.30 -11.76
C LEU A 508 -1.36 -30.60 -12.69
N GLU A 509 -1.41 -30.09 -13.91
CA GLU A 509 -0.39 -30.32 -14.94
C GLU A 509 0.05 -28.99 -15.56
N VAL A 510 1.19 -29.00 -16.25
CA VAL A 510 1.75 -27.81 -16.92
C VAL A 510 1.87 -28.04 -18.42
N CYS A 511 1.42 -27.05 -19.19
CA CYS A 511 1.68 -26.88 -20.61
C CYS A 511 2.48 -25.60 -20.82
N ALA A 512 3.69 -25.72 -21.34
CA ALA A 512 4.55 -24.56 -21.61
C ALA A 512 4.84 -24.45 -23.10
N LEU A 513 4.72 -23.23 -23.63
CA LEU A 513 5.09 -23.00 -25.02
C LEU A 513 6.60 -23.18 -25.21
N LEU A 514 7.41 -22.55 -24.36
CA LEU A 514 8.87 -22.59 -24.46
C LEU A 514 9.51 -23.11 -23.18
N THR A 515 10.60 -23.87 -23.31
CA THR A 515 11.44 -24.26 -22.17
C THR A 515 12.92 -24.05 -22.49
N LYS A 516 13.70 -23.66 -21.47
CA LYS A 516 15.16 -23.48 -21.52
C LYS A 516 15.85 -24.44 -20.54
N PRO A 517 16.11 -25.70 -20.95
CA PRO A 517 16.69 -26.71 -20.07
C PRO A 517 18.00 -26.26 -19.41
N ASP A 518 18.87 -25.55 -20.15
CA ASP A 518 20.19 -25.10 -19.67
C ASP A 518 20.13 -24.09 -18.51
N ARG A 519 18.99 -23.44 -18.27
CA ARG A 519 18.79 -22.48 -17.18
C ARG A 519 18.02 -23.04 -15.99
N ARG A 520 17.70 -24.34 -16.01
CA ARG A 520 16.92 -24.99 -14.97
C ARG A 520 17.65 -24.95 -13.63
N GLU A 521 17.11 -24.19 -12.69
CA GLU A 521 17.54 -24.21 -11.29
C GLU A 521 16.65 -25.13 -10.46
N MET A 522 15.37 -25.25 -10.83
CA MET A 522 14.41 -26.13 -10.19
C MET A 522 13.67 -26.99 -11.22
N GLU A 523 13.63 -28.29 -10.97
CA GLU A 523 12.82 -29.21 -11.77
C GLU A 523 11.35 -29.08 -11.39
N VAL A 524 10.52 -28.84 -12.41
CA VAL A 524 9.06 -28.91 -12.31
C VAL A 524 8.61 -29.87 -13.42
N PRO A 525 7.76 -30.86 -13.12
CA PRO A 525 7.23 -31.74 -14.16
C PRO A 525 6.39 -30.90 -15.13
N VAL A 526 6.82 -30.88 -16.39
CA VAL A 526 6.09 -30.25 -17.50
C VAL A 526 5.59 -31.35 -18.41
N ARG A 527 4.27 -31.52 -18.46
CA ARG A 527 3.65 -32.61 -19.21
C ARG A 527 3.61 -32.32 -20.71
N TYR A 528 3.33 -31.07 -21.06
CA TYR A 528 3.20 -30.66 -22.46
C TYR A 528 4.21 -29.55 -22.76
N VAL A 529 5.13 -29.81 -23.69
CA VAL A 529 6.15 -28.85 -24.11
C VAL A 529 5.92 -28.48 -25.57
N GLY A 530 5.81 -27.19 -25.86
CA GLY A 530 5.76 -26.67 -27.22
C GLY A 530 7.11 -26.84 -27.92
N PHE A 531 8.10 -26.09 -27.45
CA PHE A 531 9.44 -26.03 -28.02
C PHE A 531 10.52 -25.93 -26.94
N GLU A 532 11.64 -26.62 -27.15
CA GLU A 532 12.88 -26.37 -26.42
C GLU A 532 13.68 -25.33 -27.20
N ILE A 533 14.14 -24.27 -26.51
CA ILE A 533 14.91 -23.20 -27.12
C ILE A 533 16.26 -23.02 -26.41
N PRO A 534 17.29 -22.53 -27.12
CA PRO A 534 18.57 -22.22 -26.50
C PRO A 534 18.42 -21.09 -25.47
N ASN A 535 19.42 -20.96 -24.59
CA ASN A 535 19.48 -19.87 -23.64
C ASN A 535 19.77 -18.51 -24.32
N ARG A 536 18.73 -17.90 -24.91
CA ARG A 536 18.75 -16.56 -25.50
C ARG A 536 17.54 -15.74 -25.02
N PHE A 537 17.68 -14.42 -24.94
CA PHE A 537 16.53 -13.56 -24.62
C PHE A 537 15.58 -13.53 -25.82
N VAL A 538 14.32 -13.91 -25.63
CA VAL A 538 13.32 -14.08 -26.69
C VAL A 538 12.15 -13.11 -26.52
N ILE A 539 11.61 -12.65 -27.63
CA ILE A 539 10.49 -11.73 -27.74
C ILE A 539 9.49 -12.21 -28.78
N GLY A 540 8.27 -11.69 -28.73
CA GLY A 540 7.22 -12.03 -29.68
C GLY A 540 6.31 -13.16 -29.21
N TYR A 541 5.16 -13.27 -29.87
CA TYR A 541 4.10 -14.22 -29.55
C TYR A 541 3.72 -14.24 -28.05
N GLY A 542 3.52 -13.05 -27.50
CA GLY A 542 3.20 -12.85 -26.08
C GLY A 542 4.40 -12.47 -25.21
N LEU A 543 5.63 -12.88 -25.55
CA LEU A 543 6.85 -12.50 -24.83
C LEU A 543 7.22 -11.03 -25.07
N ASP A 544 7.81 -10.38 -24.07
CA ASP A 544 8.13 -8.96 -24.11
C ASP A 544 9.55 -8.58 -23.71
N PHE A 545 9.92 -7.37 -24.13
CA PHE A 545 11.01 -6.60 -23.54
C PHE A 545 10.47 -5.22 -23.18
N GLY A 546 10.36 -4.91 -21.89
CA GLY A 546 9.79 -3.64 -21.41
C GLY A 546 8.35 -3.41 -21.88
N GLU A 547 7.52 -4.46 -21.87
CA GLU A 547 6.13 -4.47 -22.34
C GLU A 547 5.95 -4.22 -23.86
N ARG A 548 7.03 -4.28 -24.65
CA ARG A 548 7.02 -4.19 -26.13
C ARG A 548 7.18 -5.57 -26.78
N TYR A 549 6.93 -5.64 -28.10
CA TYR A 549 7.14 -6.82 -28.97
C TYR A 549 6.19 -8.01 -28.81
N ARG A 550 5.32 -8.06 -27.78
CA ARG A 550 4.33 -9.13 -27.59
C ARG A 550 3.49 -9.45 -28.83
N ASN A 551 3.21 -8.44 -29.65
CA ASN A 551 2.34 -8.52 -30.82
C ASN A 551 2.99 -9.12 -32.08
N LEU A 552 4.28 -9.49 -32.03
CA LEU A 552 4.91 -10.20 -33.15
C LEU A 552 4.29 -11.60 -33.31
N PRO A 553 4.00 -12.06 -34.53
CA PRO A 553 3.30 -13.33 -34.75
C PRO A 553 4.22 -14.56 -34.70
N TYR A 554 5.48 -14.39 -34.28
CA TYR A 554 6.55 -15.38 -34.22
C TYR A 554 7.41 -15.12 -32.98
N VAL A 555 8.27 -16.08 -32.61
CA VAL A 555 9.26 -15.94 -31.53
C VAL A 555 10.62 -15.63 -32.15
N ALA A 556 11.26 -14.55 -31.72
CA ALA A 556 12.57 -14.13 -32.19
C ALA A 556 13.51 -13.79 -31.02
N VAL A 557 14.81 -13.83 -31.28
CA VAL A 557 15.84 -13.37 -30.34
C VAL A 557 15.86 -11.83 -30.33
N LEU A 558 16.01 -11.21 -29.17
CA LEU A 558 16.28 -9.77 -29.08
C LEU A 558 17.71 -9.49 -29.57
N SER A 559 17.89 -8.53 -30.49
CA SER A 559 19.20 -8.16 -31.03
C SER A 559 20.16 -7.70 -29.93
N ASP A 560 21.44 -8.06 -30.04
CA ASP A 560 22.48 -7.72 -29.06
C ASP A 560 22.64 -6.19 -28.90
N ASP A 561 22.35 -5.41 -29.95
CA ASP A 561 22.38 -3.93 -29.91
C ASP A 561 21.28 -3.32 -29.02
N ALA A 562 20.27 -4.10 -28.65
CA ALA A 562 19.13 -3.69 -27.83
C ALA A 562 19.15 -4.28 -26.40
N LEU A 563 20.12 -5.15 -26.09
CA LEU A 563 20.29 -5.72 -24.75
C LEU A 563 21.06 -4.74 -23.84
N PRO A 564 20.59 -4.48 -22.60
CA PRO A 564 21.38 -3.77 -21.60
C PRO A 564 22.68 -4.52 -21.29
N GLU A 565 23.78 -3.80 -20.99
CA GLU A 565 25.03 -4.43 -20.56
C GLU A 565 24.79 -5.38 -19.36
N GLY A 566 25.03 -6.69 -19.55
CA GLY A 566 24.99 -7.70 -18.49
C GLY A 566 23.77 -8.63 -18.45
N ILE A 567 22.98 -8.74 -19.53
CA ILE A 567 21.90 -9.73 -19.69
C ILE A 567 22.29 -10.81 -20.71
#